data_AF-X6LS22-F1
#
_entry.id   AF-X6LS22-F1
#
_cell.length_a   1.000
_cell.length_b   1.000
_cell.length_c   1.000
_cell.angle_alpha   90.00
_cell.angle_beta   90.00
_cell.angle_gamma   90.00
#
_symmetry.space_group_name_H-M   'P 1'
#
loop_
_entity.id
_entity.type
_entity.pdbx_description
1 polymer ?
#
loop_
_entity_poly.entity_id
_entity_poly.type
_entity_poly.pdbx_seq_one_letter_code
_entity_poly.pdbx_strand_id
1 'polypeptide(L)'
;NQIPKLALNNNINLHDKFMIKLKSVGHLKMMEILNENDIEKLSFHYQQFLNIFQNELYSDIKFKPTSISLKDVDRLIEVYVLLNKKSWMKAVKDVERILFQEPNYIHSLNYWEQDALDKNQILLNFNYFSTTTTCFMLRYLMTFQRQELKRKFKDGPIRILCGKSQFSNKTRLSGWKEDYESPKKKSIENELNKWKIQIRLEQDKNNPAVQCLNEEDVQLFFETVPPELNDLLIFDFKNVVIFDHENKNNNPYVVIYLLEKTVENRSVFTDLQIFALCLFFNEWQFNKYL
;
A
#
# COMPACT_ATOMS: atom_id res chain seq x y z
N ASN A 1 -27.48 -11.57 51.11
CA ASN A 1 -27.03 -11.02 49.81
C ASN A 1 -25.95 -11.90 49.22
N GLN A 2 -26.32 -12.89 48.41
CA GLN A 2 -25.35 -13.66 47.63
C GLN A 2 -24.95 -12.84 46.40
N ILE A 3 -23.65 -12.70 46.18
CA ILE A 3 -23.09 -12.07 44.99
C ILE A 3 -23.48 -12.93 43.77
N PRO A 4 -24.03 -12.35 42.68
CA PRO A 4 -24.41 -13.12 41.50
C PRO A 4 -23.21 -13.89 40.94
N LYS A 5 -23.40 -15.18 40.62
CA LYS A 5 -22.38 -16.08 40.04
C LYS A 5 -21.69 -15.57 38.76
N LEU A 6 -22.23 -14.52 38.12
CA LEU A 6 -21.62 -13.84 36.98
C LEU A 6 -20.39 -12.99 37.34
N ALA A 7 -20.17 -12.65 38.62
CA ALA A 7 -19.02 -11.85 39.05
C ALA A 7 -17.76 -12.69 39.36
N LEU A 8 -17.84 -14.03 39.32
CA LEU A 8 -16.75 -14.92 39.71
C LEU A 8 -15.97 -15.53 38.52
N ASN A 9 -16.47 -15.38 37.30
CA ASN A 9 -15.77 -15.83 36.09
C ASN A 9 -15.48 -14.62 35.19
N ASN A 10 -14.21 -14.37 34.87
CA ASN A 10 -13.69 -13.53 33.76
C ASN A 10 -12.91 -12.24 34.11
N ASN A 11 -12.32 -12.09 35.30
CA ASN A 11 -11.39 -10.97 35.52
C ASN A 11 -9.94 -11.22 35.07
N ILE A 12 -9.57 -12.44 34.67
CA ILE A 12 -8.18 -12.81 34.36
C ILE A 12 -7.81 -12.66 32.86
N ASN A 13 -8.74 -12.56 31.91
CA ASN A 13 -8.39 -12.68 30.47
C ASN A 13 -8.19 -11.35 29.70
N LEU A 14 -8.66 -10.20 30.22
CA LEU A 14 -8.53 -8.92 29.51
C LEU A 14 -7.14 -8.29 29.64
N HIS A 15 -6.52 -8.43 30.82
CA HIS A 15 -5.19 -7.88 31.07
C HIS A 15 -4.13 -8.64 30.26
N ASP A 16 -4.25 -9.97 30.14
CA ASP A 16 -3.35 -10.79 29.33
C ASP A 16 -3.48 -10.44 27.84
N LYS A 17 -4.71 -10.33 27.33
CA LYS A 17 -4.96 -9.91 25.93
C LYS A 17 -4.41 -8.52 25.64
N PHE A 18 -4.50 -7.59 26.58
CA PHE A 18 -3.90 -6.26 26.44
C PHE A 18 -2.37 -6.34 26.36
N MET A 19 -1.73 -7.11 27.24
CA MET A 19 -0.28 -7.29 27.24
C MET A 19 0.21 -7.96 25.95
N ILE A 20 -0.49 -8.98 25.45
CA ILE A 20 -0.19 -9.64 24.17
C ILE A 20 -0.28 -8.63 23.01
N LYS A 21 -1.33 -7.79 22.99
CA LYS A 21 -1.45 -6.70 22.00
C LYS A 21 -0.31 -5.69 22.08
N LEU A 22 0.17 -5.36 23.28
CA LEU A 22 1.32 -4.46 23.42
C LEU A 22 2.61 -5.10 22.88
N LYS A 23 2.83 -6.39 23.12
CA LYS A 23 3.98 -7.12 22.57
C LYS A 23 3.98 -7.10 21.04
N SER A 24 2.85 -7.39 20.39
CA SER A 24 2.77 -7.34 18.93
C SER A 24 3.02 -5.93 18.39
N VAL A 25 2.46 -4.90 19.03
CA VAL A 25 2.75 -3.50 18.69
C VAL A 25 4.22 -3.16 18.85
N GLY A 26 4.89 -3.66 19.89
CA GLY A 26 6.32 -3.45 20.10
C GLY A 26 7.17 -3.96 18.92
N HIS A 27 6.89 -5.16 18.43
CA HIS A 27 7.58 -5.71 17.26
C HIS A 27 7.29 -4.92 15.97
N LEU A 28 6.04 -4.55 15.75
CA LEU A 28 5.67 -3.69 14.62
C LEU A 28 6.42 -2.34 14.67
N LYS A 29 6.47 -1.68 15.83
CA LYS A 29 7.20 -0.41 15.99
C LYS A 29 8.70 -0.55 15.77
N MET A 30 9.28 -1.69 16.15
CA MET A 30 10.68 -1.96 15.86
C MET A 30 10.90 -2.12 14.34
N MET A 31 10.01 -2.79 13.63
CA MET A 31 10.07 -2.86 12.16
C MET A 31 9.93 -1.50 11.49
N GLU A 32 9.12 -0.57 12.03
CA GLU A 32 9.02 0.80 11.52
C GLU A 32 10.37 1.54 11.58
N ILE A 33 11.11 1.40 12.69
CA ILE A 33 12.38 2.10 12.94
C ILE A 33 13.54 1.50 12.15
N LEU A 34 13.54 0.18 11.93
CA LEU A 34 14.62 -0.52 11.23
C LEU A 34 14.76 -0.08 9.76
N ASN A 35 16.00 -0.04 9.28
CA ASN A 35 16.30 0.28 7.89
C ASN A 35 15.94 -0.89 6.97
N GLU A 36 15.64 -0.62 5.70
CA GLU A 36 15.38 -1.64 4.69
C GLU A 36 16.54 -2.62 4.45
N ASN A 37 17.77 -2.25 4.85
CA ASN A 37 18.95 -3.10 4.77
C ASN A 37 19.14 -3.99 6.03
N ASP A 38 18.39 -3.77 7.12
CA ASP A 38 18.43 -4.60 8.34
C ASP A 38 17.58 -5.89 8.18
N ILE A 39 17.81 -6.65 7.10
CA ILE A 39 16.95 -7.76 6.66
C ILE A 39 16.73 -8.80 7.77
N GLU A 40 17.80 -9.20 8.48
CA GLU A 40 17.71 -10.20 9.55
C GLU A 40 16.85 -9.73 10.72
N LYS A 41 17.00 -8.46 11.15
CA LYS A 41 16.22 -7.89 12.26
C LYS A 41 14.76 -7.68 11.86
N LEU A 42 14.51 -7.25 10.62
CA LEU A 42 13.17 -7.15 10.07
C LEU A 42 12.48 -8.51 10.06
N SER A 43 13.18 -9.54 9.57
CA SER A 43 12.67 -10.92 9.56
C SER A 43 12.38 -11.43 10.98
N PHE A 44 13.28 -11.18 11.94
CA PHE A 44 13.06 -11.54 13.34
C PHE A 44 11.77 -10.93 13.90
N HIS A 45 11.59 -9.62 13.78
CA HIS A 45 10.40 -8.95 14.32
C HIS A 45 9.11 -9.32 13.58
N TYR A 46 9.19 -9.55 12.26
CA TYR A 46 8.10 -10.09 11.47
C TYR A 46 7.65 -11.46 12.00
N GLN A 47 8.58 -12.39 12.22
CA GLN A 47 8.26 -13.73 12.74
C GLN A 47 7.67 -13.66 14.15
N GLN A 48 8.23 -12.81 15.02
CA GLN A 48 7.68 -12.61 16.36
C GLN A 48 6.26 -12.04 16.33
N PHE A 49 6.00 -11.06 15.45
CA PHE A 49 4.65 -10.52 15.28
C PHE A 49 3.67 -11.61 14.82
N LEU A 50 4.01 -12.38 13.79
CA LEU A 50 3.14 -13.43 13.27
C LEU A 50 2.89 -14.53 14.30
N ASN A 51 3.91 -14.94 15.04
CA ASN A 51 3.77 -15.90 16.12
C ASN A 51 2.76 -15.41 17.17
N ILE A 52 2.88 -14.17 17.63
CA ILE A 52 1.94 -13.57 18.58
C ILE A 52 0.54 -13.46 17.96
N PHE A 53 0.44 -13.02 16.71
CA PHE A 53 -0.84 -12.85 16.03
C PHE A 53 -1.61 -14.16 15.91
N GLN A 54 -0.96 -15.21 15.41
CA GLN A 54 -1.60 -16.49 15.07
C GLN A 54 -1.72 -17.45 16.26
N ASN A 55 -0.79 -17.40 17.22
CA ASN A 55 -0.78 -18.36 18.33
C ASN A 55 -1.33 -17.78 19.63
N GLU A 56 -1.25 -16.47 19.84
CA GLU A 56 -1.68 -15.83 21.09
C GLU A 56 -2.95 -14.98 20.92
N LEU A 57 -2.99 -14.08 19.92
CA LEU A 57 -4.15 -13.19 19.72
C LEU A 57 -5.34 -13.88 19.07
N TYR A 58 -5.06 -14.74 18.09
CA TYR A 58 -6.05 -15.42 17.26
C TYR A 58 -5.70 -16.91 17.12
N SER A 59 -5.49 -17.60 18.25
CA SER A 59 -5.11 -19.04 18.30
C SER A 59 -5.99 -19.96 17.45
N ASP A 60 -7.26 -19.62 17.32
CA ASP A 60 -8.27 -20.40 16.63
C ASP A 60 -8.16 -20.32 15.09
N ILE A 61 -7.40 -19.36 14.56
CA ILE A 61 -7.32 -19.04 13.12
C ILE A 61 -6.73 -20.17 12.28
N LYS A 62 -5.99 -21.08 12.92
CA LYS A 62 -5.42 -22.28 12.28
C LYS A 62 -6.44 -23.39 12.07
N PHE A 63 -7.54 -23.35 12.83
CA PHE A 63 -8.50 -24.45 12.88
C PHE A 63 -9.86 -24.07 12.30
N LYS A 64 -10.24 -22.80 12.38
CA LYS A 64 -11.55 -22.32 11.92
C LYS A 64 -11.53 -20.84 11.53
N PRO A 65 -12.52 -20.41 10.72
CA PRO A 65 -12.76 -19.00 10.47
C PRO A 65 -12.92 -18.21 11.77
N THR A 66 -12.11 -17.16 11.89
CA THR A 66 -11.96 -16.37 13.11
C THR A 66 -12.12 -14.88 12.78
N SER A 67 -12.93 -14.18 13.58
CA SER A 67 -13.12 -12.74 13.40
C SER A 67 -11.92 -11.95 13.90
N ILE A 68 -11.35 -11.12 13.02
CA ILE A 68 -10.19 -10.26 13.28
C ILE A 68 -10.64 -8.82 13.33
N SER A 69 -10.17 -8.06 14.32
CA SER A 69 -10.48 -6.63 14.39
C SER A 69 -9.84 -5.86 13.23
N LEU A 70 -10.52 -4.83 12.71
CA LEU A 70 -10.01 -3.98 11.63
C LEU A 70 -8.58 -3.47 11.89
N LYS A 71 -8.33 -3.07 13.14
CA LYS A 71 -7.03 -2.56 13.57
C LYS A 71 -5.94 -3.64 13.51
N ASP A 72 -6.29 -4.89 13.81
CA ASP A 72 -5.32 -5.98 13.76
C ASP A 72 -5.11 -6.49 12.33
N VAL A 73 -6.11 -6.39 11.44
CA VAL A 73 -5.91 -6.62 10.00
C VAL A 73 -4.99 -5.56 9.39
N ASP A 74 -5.20 -4.27 9.70
CA ASP A 74 -4.32 -3.19 9.25
C ASP A 74 -2.87 -3.42 9.71
N ARG A 75 -2.66 -3.78 10.99
CA ARG A 75 -1.32 -4.12 11.50
C ARG A 75 -0.70 -5.31 10.79
N LEU A 76 -1.50 -6.33 10.48
CA LEU A 76 -1.01 -7.50 9.75
C LEU A 76 -0.53 -7.09 8.36
N ILE A 77 -1.32 -6.30 7.63
CA ILE A 77 -0.94 -5.73 6.34
C ILE A 77 0.34 -4.90 6.48
N GLU A 78 0.40 -4.00 7.46
CA GLU A 78 1.54 -3.14 7.72
C GLU A 78 2.83 -3.94 7.95
N VAL A 79 2.76 -5.05 8.67
CA VAL A 79 3.90 -5.95 8.91
C VAL A 79 4.45 -6.54 7.60
N TYR A 80 3.60 -6.96 6.67
CA TYR A 80 4.05 -7.43 5.35
C TYR A 80 4.63 -6.32 4.49
N VAL A 81 4.06 -5.12 4.56
CA VAL A 81 4.60 -3.95 3.86
C VAL A 81 5.98 -3.57 4.41
N LEU A 82 6.14 -3.54 5.73
CA LEU A 82 7.40 -3.21 6.40
C LEU A 82 8.49 -4.27 6.20
N LEU A 83 8.13 -5.55 6.10
CA LEU A 83 9.08 -6.60 5.74
C LEU A 83 9.68 -6.35 4.34
N ASN A 84 8.89 -5.76 3.44
CA ASN A 84 9.23 -5.53 2.05
C ASN A 84 9.51 -4.06 1.70
N LYS A 85 10.03 -3.26 2.66
CA LYS A 85 10.33 -1.82 2.46
C LYS A 85 11.08 -1.50 1.16
N LYS A 86 12.08 -2.33 0.82
CA LYS A 86 12.93 -2.17 -0.36
C LYS A 86 12.19 -2.38 -1.69
N SER A 87 11.10 -3.15 -1.67
CA SER A 87 10.41 -3.62 -2.88
C SER A 87 8.96 -3.91 -2.50
N TRP A 88 8.14 -2.85 -2.51
CA TRP A 88 6.75 -2.91 -2.02
C TRP A 88 5.92 -3.93 -2.81
N MET A 89 6.21 -4.18 -4.10
CA MET A 89 5.48 -5.16 -4.90
C MET A 89 5.56 -6.58 -4.34
N LYS A 90 6.63 -6.93 -3.61
CA LYS A 90 6.73 -8.23 -2.94
C LYS A 90 5.64 -8.42 -1.89
N ALA A 91 5.14 -7.35 -1.28
CA ALA A 91 4.04 -7.43 -0.31
C ALA A 91 2.66 -7.62 -0.97
N VAL A 92 2.50 -7.39 -2.28
CA VAL A 92 1.19 -7.44 -2.95
C VAL A 92 0.50 -8.78 -2.77
N LYS A 93 1.20 -9.88 -3.03
CA LYS A 93 0.63 -11.23 -2.89
C LYS A 93 0.20 -11.53 -1.46
N ASP A 94 0.97 -11.09 -0.47
CA ASP A 94 0.63 -11.30 0.93
C ASP A 94 -0.57 -10.44 1.36
N VAL A 95 -0.66 -9.19 0.89
CA VAL A 95 -1.78 -8.31 1.18
C VAL A 95 -3.06 -8.78 0.49
N GLU A 96 -2.98 -9.22 -0.76
CA GLU A 96 -4.11 -9.83 -1.46
C GLU A 96 -4.57 -11.12 -0.78
N ARG A 97 -3.62 -11.94 -0.29
CA ARG A 97 -3.97 -13.12 0.50
C ARG A 97 -4.79 -12.73 1.73
N ILE A 98 -4.32 -11.75 2.50
CA ILE A 98 -5.02 -11.27 3.71
C ILE A 98 -6.42 -10.75 3.37
N LEU A 99 -6.54 -9.93 2.32
CA LEU A 99 -7.78 -9.22 1.99
C LEU A 99 -8.84 -10.11 1.34
N PHE A 100 -8.42 -11.11 0.55
CA PHE A 100 -9.33 -11.80 -0.38
C PHE A 100 -9.25 -13.32 -0.36
N GLN A 101 -8.12 -13.91 0.03
CA GLN A 101 -7.87 -15.34 -0.20
C GLN A 101 -7.84 -16.18 1.07
N GLU A 102 -7.50 -15.59 2.23
CA GLU A 102 -7.34 -16.33 3.47
C GLU A 102 -8.70 -16.67 4.10
N PRO A 103 -9.19 -17.92 3.97
CA PRO A 103 -10.57 -18.26 4.31
C PRO A 103 -10.85 -18.17 5.82
N ASN A 104 -9.79 -18.31 6.63
CA ASN A 104 -9.93 -18.27 8.08
C ASN A 104 -9.94 -16.83 8.64
N TYR A 105 -9.69 -15.82 7.81
CA TYR A 105 -9.61 -14.43 8.23
C TYR A 105 -10.96 -13.75 7.99
N ILE A 106 -11.86 -13.78 8.98
CA ILE A 106 -13.13 -13.06 8.88
C ILE A 106 -12.89 -11.61 9.29
N HIS A 107 -12.96 -10.68 8.35
CA HIS A 107 -12.87 -9.25 8.65
C HIS A 107 -13.83 -8.41 7.82
N SER A 108 -14.22 -7.26 8.37
CA SER A 108 -15.06 -6.27 7.67
C SER A 108 -14.24 -5.16 7.01
N LEU A 109 -12.93 -5.36 6.80
CA LEU A 109 -12.07 -4.34 6.23
C LEU A 109 -12.51 -4.05 4.80
N ASN A 110 -12.95 -2.82 4.57
CA ASN A 110 -13.36 -2.32 3.27
C ASN A 110 -12.83 -0.90 3.13
N TYR A 111 -12.20 -0.62 2.00
CA TYR A 111 -11.68 0.69 1.66
C TYR A 111 -12.61 1.45 0.70
N TRP A 112 -13.71 0.85 0.27
CA TRP A 112 -14.81 1.53 -0.41
C TRP A 112 -15.85 2.01 0.59
N GLU A 113 -16.18 3.30 0.57
CA GLU A 113 -17.24 3.88 1.39
C GLU A 113 -18.15 4.75 0.52
N GLN A 114 -19.44 4.82 0.86
CA GLN A 114 -20.34 5.82 0.29
C GLN A 114 -20.22 7.12 1.09
N ASP A 115 -20.18 8.27 0.41
CA ASP A 115 -20.14 9.55 1.10
C ASP A 115 -21.39 9.70 1.99
N ALA A 116 -21.16 10.12 3.24
CA ALA A 116 -22.22 10.35 4.21
C ALA A 116 -23.14 11.51 3.80
N LEU A 117 -22.60 12.49 3.06
CA LEU A 117 -23.34 13.65 2.56
C LEU A 117 -23.97 13.40 1.18
N ASP A 118 -23.35 12.54 0.36
CA ASP A 118 -23.88 12.11 -0.94
C ASP A 118 -23.76 10.58 -1.12
N LYS A 119 -24.85 9.87 -0.85
CA LYS A 119 -24.87 8.39 -0.93
C LYS A 119 -24.60 7.83 -2.33
N ASN A 120 -24.69 8.67 -3.37
CA ASN A 120 -24.37 8.26 -4.74
C ASN A 120 -22.87 8.36 -5.04
N GLN A 121 -22.11 9.04 -4.19
CA GLN A 121 -20.67 9.23 -4.33
C GLN A 121 -19.91 8.12 -3.61
N ILE A 122 -18.94 7.53 -4.31
CA ILE A 122 -18.02 6.54 -3.77
C ILE A 122 -16.73 7.24 -3.35
N LEU A 123 -16.15 6.82 -2.24
CA LEU A 123 -14.90 7.30 -1.67
C LEU A 123 -13.95 6.13 -1.38
N LEU A 124 -12.65 6.38 -1.48
CA LEU A 124 -11.62 5.55 -0.87
C LEU A 124 -11.45 5.94 0.60
N ASN A 125 -11.90 5.09 1.52
CA ASN A 125 -11.80 5.34 2.96
C ASN A 125 -10.53 4.75 3.55
N PHE A 126 -9.58 5.62 3.89
CA PHE A 126 -8.34 5.24 4.56
C PHE A 126 -8.31 5.61 6.06
N ASN A 127 -9.46 5.86 6.67
CA ASN A 127 -9.57 6.18 8.10
C ASN A 127 -8.96 5.10 9.00
N TYR A 128 -9.21 3.83 8.67
CA TYR A 128 -8.83 2.69 9.48
C TYR A 128 -7.37 2.22 9.28
N PHE A 129 -6.74 2.64 8.19
CA PHE A 129 -5.38 2.22 7.87
C PHE A 129 -4.33 3.06 8.60
N SER A 130 -3.18 2.45 8.90
CA SER A 130 -1.97 3.18 9.23
C SER A 130 -1.52 4.04 8.05
N THR A 131 -0.61 4.99 8.27
CA THR A 131 -0.01 5.76 7.17
C THR A 131 0.73 4.85 6.20
N THR A 132 1.50 3.89 6.71
CA THR A 132 2.24 2.90 5.91
C THR A 132 1.29 2.12 5.00
N THR A 133 0.22 1.57 5.58
CA THR A 133 -0.79 0.82 4.84
C THR A 133 -1.53 1.72 3.84
N THR A 134 -1.83 2.98 4.20
CA THR A 134 -2.48 3.94 3.31
C THR A 134 -1.65 4.19 2.06
N CYS A 135 -0.34 4.48 2.21
CA CYS A 135 0.56 4.70 1.08
C CYS A 135 0.69 3.44 0.21
N PHE A 136 0.78 2.25 0.83
CA PHE A 136 0.80 0.99 0.10
C PHE A 136 -0.49 0.75 -0.68
N MET A 137 -1.66 0.90 -0.04
CA MET A 137 -2.96 0.70 -0.67
C MET A 137 -3.16 1.67 -1.83
N LEU A 138 -2.70 2.92 -1.71
CA LEU A 138 -2.74 3.89 -2.80
C LEU A 138 -1.91 3.43 -4.01
N ARG A 139 -0.66 2.96 -3.80
CA ARG A 139 0.16 2.38 -4.87
C ARG A 139 -0.49 1.14 -5.49
N TYR A 140 -1.02 0.26 -4.65
CA TYR A 140 -1.68 -0.98 -5.05
C TYR A 140 -2.89 -0.68 -5.94
N LEU A 141 -3.79 0.20 -5.48
CA LEU A 141 -5.01 0.54 -6.20
C LEU A 141 -4.70 1.24 -7.53
N MET A 142 -3.81 2.23 -7.50
CA MET A 142 -3.40 2.98 -8.68
C MET A 142 -2.61 2.13 -9.68
N THR A 143 -2.00 1.02 -9.28
CA THR A 143 -1.23 0.15 -10.20
C THR A 143 -2.05 -1.05 -10.68
N PHE A 144 -2.66 -1.80 -9.76
CA PHE A 144 -3.29 -3.09 -10.04
C PHE A 144 -4.81 -3.02 -10.16
N GLN A 145 -5.47 -2.04 -9.52
CA GLN A 145 -6.94 -1.93 -9.50
C GLN A 145 -7.45 -0.74 -10.32
N ARG A 146 -6.71 -0.35 -11.37
CA ARG A 146 -7.04 0.83 -12.20
C ARG A 146 -8.38 0.74 -12.89
N GLN A 147 -8.68 -0.41 -13.49
CA GLN A 147 -9.96 -0.62 -14.17
C GLN A 147 -11.12 -0.56 -13.17
N GLU A 148 -10.90 -1.07 -11.96
CA GLU A 148 -11.90 -0.98 -10.89
C GLU A 148 -12.07 0.46 -10.41
N LEU A 149 -10.98 1.22 -10.27
CA LEU A 149 -11.03 2.66 -9.97
C LEU A 149 -11.83 3.41 -11.04
N LYS A 150 -11.49 3.25 -12.32
CA LYS A 150 -12.19 3.88 -13.45
C LYS A 150 -13.68 3.56 -13.44
N ARG A 151 -14.02 2.28 -13.25
CA ARG A 151 -15.41 1.80 -13.17
C ARG A 151 -16.19 2.42 -12.01
N LYS A 152 -15.59 2.44 -10.81
CA LYS A 152 -16.25 2.93 -9.58
C LYS A 152 -16.43 4.44 -9.59
N PHE A 153 -15.43 5.18 -10.07
CA PHE A 153 -15.46 6.63 -10.15
C PHE A 153 -16.06 7.16 -11.46
N LYS A 154 -16.45 6.27 -12.38
CA LYS A 154 -17.01 6.60 -13.71
C LYS A 154 -16.10 7.57 -14.48
N ASP A 155 -14.81 7.26 -14.46
CA ASP A 155 -13.72 8.10 -15.01
C ASP A 155 -13.62 9.52 -14.41
N GLY A 156 -14.37 9.82 -13.34
CA GLY A 156 -14.25 11.09 -12.62
C GLY A 156 -13.18 11.08 -11.51
N PRO A 157 -13.10 12.18 -10.74
CA PRO A 157 -12.08 12.34 -9.70
C PRO A 157 -12.10 11.22 -8.66
N ILE A 158 -10.92 10.64 -8.42
CA ILE A 158 -10.71 9.66 -7.36
C ILE A 158 -10.68 10.41 -6.02
N ARG A 159 -11.69 10.12 -5.18
CA ARG A 159 -11.88 10.78 -3.89
C ARG A 159 -11.41 9.91 -2.75
N ILE A 160 -10.74 10.51 -1.79
CA ILE A 160 -10.09 9.86 -0.65
C ILE A 160 -10.54 10.54 0.65
N LEU A 161 -10.93 9.71 1.62
CA LEU A 161 -11.21 10.11 2.99
C LEU A 161 -10.00 9.75 3.88
N CYS A 162 -9.28 10.79 4.33
CA CYS A 162 -7.96 10.66 4.95
C CYS A 162 -7.97 10.91 6.46
N GLY A 163 -8.59 10.02 7.26
CA GLY A 163 -8.63 10.17 8.71
C GLY A 163 -9.40 11.42 9.17
N LYS A 164 -9.69 11.52 10.47
CA LYS A 164 -10.20 12.78 11.02
C LYS A 164 -9.10 13.85 10.95
N SER A 165 -9.11 14.69 9.93
CA SER A 165 -8.63 16.07 10.05
C SER A 165 -9.56 16.75 11.05
N GLN A 166 -9.08 17.09 12.25
CA GLN A 166 -9.57 18.12 13.19
C GLN A 166 -11.07 18.26 13.58
N PHE A 167 -12.03 17.61 12.93
CA PHE A 167 -13.46 17.70 13.20
C PHE A 167 -13.92 16.73 14.30
N SER A 168 -13.00 15.97 14.92
CA SER A 168 -13.29 15.26 16.18
C SER A 168 -13.21 16.21 17.37
N ASN A 169 -14.35 16.83 17.74
CA ASN A 169 -14.70 17.30 19.09
C ASN A 169 -13.61 17.99 19.95
N LYS A 170 -12.61 18.66 19.36
CA LYS A 170 -11.84 19.67 20.07
C LYS A 170 -12.47 21.01 19.73
N THR A 171 -13.18 21.58 20.69
CA THR A 171 -13.49 23.01 20.72
C THR A 171 -12.21 23.74 20.32
N ARG A 172 -12.27 24.56 19.27
CA ARG A 172 -11.16 25.41 18.81
C ARG A 172 -10.66 26.21 20.02
N LEU A 173 -9.61 25.72 20.68
CA LEU A 173 -8.95 26.42 21.76
C LEU A 173 -8.24 27.60 21.12
N SER A 174 -8.93 28.75 21.15
CA SER A 174 -8.42 30.11 21.04
C SER A 174 -7.27 30.33 20.04
N GLY A 175 -7.58 30.95 18.89
CA GLY A 175 -6.64 31.85 18.21
C GLY A 175 -5.66 31.25 17.20
N TRP A 176 -5.67 29.95 16.92
CA TRP A 176 -4.85 29.39 15.84
C TRP A 176 -5.45 29.73 14.47
N LYS A 177 -4.70 30.49 13.67
CA LYS A 177 -5.11 31.13 12.41
C LYS A 177 -4.58 30.42 11.16
N GLU A 178 -4.13 29.17 11.28
CA GLU A 178 -3.48 28.45 10.19
C GLU A 178 -4.12 27.07 9.97
N ASP A 179 -4.31 26.75 8.69
CA ASP A 179 -4.84 25.51 8.14
C ASP A 179 -4.02 24.30 8.63
N TYR A 180 -4.37 23.75 9.79
CA TYR A 180 -3.65 22.60 10.33
C TYR A 180 -4.02 21.33 9.54
N GLU A 181 -3.11 20.93 8.67
CA GLU A 181 -3.20 19.74 7.84
C GLU A 181 -3.10 18.46 8.67
N SER A 182 -3.87 17.41 8.32
CA SER A 182 -3.75 16.14 9.02
C SER A 182 -2.39 15.49 8.70
N PRO A 183 -1.68 14.90 9.69
CA PRO A 183 -0.41 14.21 9.42
C PRO A 183 -0.53 13.12 8.35
N LYS A 184 -1.72 12.49 8.24
CA LYS A 184 -2.02 11.48 7.22
C LYS A 184 -2.14 12.10 5.82
N LYS A 185 -2.82 13.25 5.67
CA LYS A 185 -2.89 13.99 4.39
C LYS A 185 -1.48 14.31 3.90
N LYS A 186 -0.66 14.94 4.74
CA LYS A 186 0.74 15.28 4.41
C LYS A 186 1.56 14.05 4.01
N SER A 187 1.32 12.90 4.64
CA SER A 187 2.03 11.67 4.27
C SER A 187 1.62 11.14 2.90
N ILE A 188 0.34 11.29 2.53
CA ILE A 188 -0.16 10.92 1.20
C ILE A 188 0.41 11.86 0.14
N GLU A 189 0.42 13.17 0.38
CA GLU A 189 1.04 14.15 -0.53
C GLU A 189 2.53 13.86 -0.74
N ASN A 190 3.26 13.63 0.36
CA ASN A 190 4.67 13.24 0.29
C ASN A 190 4.88 11.93 -0.49
N GLU A 191 3.91 11.02 -0.46
CA GLU A 191 3.95 9.79 -1.22
C GLU A 191 3.72 10.04 -2.71
N LEU A 192 2.66 10.75 -3.07
CA LEU A 192 2.33 11.10 -4.45
C LEU A 192 3.43 11.93 -5.13
N ASN A 193 4.10 12.81 -4.38
CA ASN A 193 5.21 13.62 -4.87
C ASN A 193 6.47 12.81 -5.21
N LYS A 194 6.61 11.60 -4.66
CA LYS A 194 7.72 10.68 -4.98
C LYS A 194 7.48 9.89 -6.26
N TRP A 195 6.25 9.87 -6.76
CA TRP A 195 5.92 9.09 -7.95
C TRP A 195 6.51 9.76 -9.19
N LYS A 196 6.84 8.95 -10.20
CA LYS A 196 7.39 9.44 -11.48
C LYS A 196 6.46 10.46 -12.14
N ILE A 197 5.16 10.18 -12.13
CA ILE A 197 4.12 11.16 -12.44
C ILE A 197 3.57 11.63 -11.11
N GLN A 198 3.91 12.85 -10.74
CA GLN A 198 3.39 13.48 -9.52
C GLN A 198 1.90 13.72 -9.68
N ILE A 199 1.14 13.43 -8.62
CA ILE A 199 -0.30 13.62 -8.60
C ILE A 199 -0.63 14.60 -7.48
N ARG A 200 -1.24 15.72 -7.83
CA ARG A 200 -1.70 16.71 -6.85
C ARG A 200 -2.88 16.16 -6.07
N LEU A 201 -2.85 16.40 -4.75
CA LEU A 201 -3.97 16.14 -3.87
C LEU A 201 -4.72 17.45 -3.62
N GLU A 202 -5.96 17.53 -4.08
CA GLU A 202 -6.80 18.71 -4.00
C GLU A 202 -7.90 18.51 -2.97
N GLN A 203 -8.46 19.58 -2.42
CA GLN A 203 -9.63 19.48 -1.55
C GLN A 203 -10.90 19.40 -2.41
N ASP A 204 -11.84 18.52 -2.04
CA ASP A 204 -13.14 18.47 -2.72
C ASP A 204 -13.91 19.78 -2.47
N LYS A 205 -14.54 20.31 -3.53
CA LYS A 205 -15.25 21.60 -3.50
C LYS A 205 -16.49 21.58 -2.61
N ASN A 206 -17.12 20.41 -2.46
CA ASN A 206 -18.38 20.24 -1.74
C ASN A 206 -18.19 19.67 -0.34
N ASN A 207 -17.12 18.89 -0.14
CA ASN A 207 -16.84 18.23 1.13
C ASN A 207 -15.39 18.48 1.59
N PRO A 208 -15.14 19.39 2.55
CA PRO A 208 -13.79 19.72 2.98
C PRO A 208 -13.06 18.57 3.68
N ALA A 209 -13.76 17.52 4.11
CA ALA A 209 -13.16 16.33 4.70
C ALA A 209 -12.64 15.34 3.64
N VAL A 210 -13.04 15.52 2.38
CA VAL A 210 -12.64 14.68 1.25
C VAL A 210 -11.51 15.37 0.49
N GLN A 211 -10.56 14.56 0.04
CA GLN A 211 -9.49 14.98 -0.84
C GLN A 211 -9.66 14.28 -2.19
N CYS A 212 -9.30 14.94 -3.29
CA CYS A 212 -9.38 14.43 -4.64
C CYS A 212 -7.97 14.30 -5.20
N LEU A 213 -7.68 13.18 -5.86
CA LEU A 213 -6.55 13.14 -6.77
C LEU A 213 -6.89 14.01 -7.99
N ASN A 214 -5.98 14.90 -8.39
CA ASN A 214 -6.16 15.71 -9.58
C ASN A 214 -6.37 14.81 -10.81
N GLU A 215 -7.41 15.10 -11.58
CA GLU A 215 -7.90 14.24 -12.67
C GLU A 215 -6.91 14.17 -13.84
N GLU A 216 -6.34 15.32 -14.24
CA GLU A 216 -5.35 15.41 -15.31
C GLU A 216 -4.08 14.61 -14.97
N ASP A 217 -3.61 14.74 -13.72
CA ASP A 217 -2.42 14.03 -13.24
C ASP A 217 -2.66 12.51 -13.17
N VAL A 218 -3.85 12.08 -12.73
CA VAL A 218 -4.27 10.66 -12.71
C VAL A 218 -4.38 10.09 -14.12
N GLN A 219 -4.96 10.85 -15.05
CA GLN A 219 -5.07 10.44 -16.45
C GLN A 219 -3.67 10.27 -17.05
N LEU A 220 -2.79 11.26 -16.87
CA LEU A 220 -1.41 11.19 -17.33
C LEU A 220 -0.67 9.98 -16.72
N PHE A 221 -0.88 9.69 -15.43
CA PHE A 221 -0.33 8.51 -14.78
C PHE A 221 -0.82 7.22 -15.45
N PHE A 222 -2.13 7.10 -15.72
CA PHE A 222 -2.69 5.90 -16.35
C PHE A 222 -2.27 5.71 -17.81
N GLU A 223 -2.05 6.78 -18.55
CA GLU A 223 -1.53 6.75 -19.92
C GLU A 223 -0.03 6.41 -19.96
N THR A 224 0.74 6.88 -18.98
CA THR A 224 2.20 6.77 -18.99
C THR A 224 2.72 5.47 -18.37
N VAL A 225 2.08 4.99 -17.30
CA VAL A 225 2.55 3.82 -16.55
C VAL A 225 1.72 2.62 -17.01
N PRO A 226 2.25 1.60 -17.69
CA PRO A 226 1.47 0.40 -18.01
C PRO A 226 0.84 -0.27 -16.77
N PRO A 227 -0.31 -0.95 -16.93
CA PRO A 227 -0.78 -1.90 -15.92
C PRO A 227 0.26 -3.03 -15.78
N GLU A 228 0.53 -3.47 -14.55
CA GLU A 228 1.37 -4.66 -14.20
C GLU A 228 2.92 -4.50 -14.27
N LEU A 229 3.45 -3.28 -14.24
CA LEU A 229 4.90 -3.07 -14.25
C LEU A 229 5.61 -3.44 -12.93
N ASN A 230 6.72 -4.17 -13.05
CA ASN A 230 7.71 -4.45 -11.99
C ASN A 230 8.34 -3.15 -11.41
N ASP A 231 8.73 -3.20 -10.13
CA ASP A 231 9.17 -2.10 -9.25
C ASP A 231 10.13 -1.08 -9.90
N LEU A 232 10.97 -1.56 -10.84
CA LEU A 232 12.01 -0.80 -11.52
C LEU A 232 11.49 0.37 -12.36
N LEU A 233 10.26 0.32 -12.85
CA LEU A 233 9.77 1.26 -13.87
C LEU A 233 8.93 2.43 -13.31
N ILE A 234 8.45 2.30 -12.07
CA ILE A 234 7.63 3.31 -11.40
C ILE A 234 8.50 4.32 -10.62
N PHE A 235 9.71 3.94 -10.19
CA PHE A 235 10.50 4.74 -9.24
C PHE A 235 11.94 5.09 -9.61
N ASP A 236 12.56 4.52 -10.66
CA ASP A 236 13.91 4.96 -11.02
C ASP A 236 14.31 4.66 -12.47
N PHE A 237 14.39 5.69 -13.29
CA PHE A 237 15.34 5.71 -14.42
C PHE A 237 16.20 6.94 -14.31
N LYS A 238 17.04 7.01 -13.28
CA LYS A 238 18.27 7.78 -13.42
C LYS A 238 19.24 7.00 -14.31
N ASN A 239 19.14 7.28 -15.60
CA ASN A 239 20.18 7.11 -16.63
C ASN A 239 21.00 5.82 -16.53
N VAL A 240 20.55 4.77 -17.22
CA VAL A 240 21.46 3.70 -17.63
C VAL A 240 22.04 4.10 -18.99
N VAL A 241 23.21 4.77 -18.96
CA VAL A 241 24.06 4.94 -20.14
C VAL A 241 25.08 3.81 -20.10
N ILE A 242 24.97 2.85 -21.02
CA ILE A 242 26.00 1.82 -21.21
C ILE A 242 26.87 2.28 -22.37
N PHE A 243 28.17 2.44 -22.12
CA PHE A 243 29.15 2.60 -23.18
C PHE A 243 29.57 1.23 -23.68
N ASP A 244 29.30 0.97 -24.96
CA ASP A 244 29.86 -0.18 -25.67
C ASP A 244 31.36 0.08 -25.90
N HIS A 245 32.21 -0.73 -25.26
CA HIS A 245 33.66 -0.57 -25.36
C HIS A 245 34.25 -1.27 -26.60
N GLU A 246 33.44 -1.94 -27.42
CA GLU A 246 33.92 -2.75 -28.56
C GLU A 246 33.44 -2.29 -29.94
N ASN A 247 32.68 -1.19 -30.05
CA ASN A 247 32.35 -0.63 -31.36
C ASN A 247 33.42 0.35 -31.85
N LYS A 248 34.30 -0.12 -32.74
CA LYS A 248 35.28 0.71 -33.47
C LYS A 248 34.66 1.63 -34.53
N ASN A 249 33.34 1.65 -34.68
CA ASN A 249 32.65 2.56 -35.59
C ASN A 249 31.72 3.48 -34.78
N ASN A 250 32.07 4.77 -34.75
CA ASN A 250 31.40 5.86 -34.04
C ASN A 250 29.93 6.09 -34.44
N ASN A 251 29.03 5.17 -34.12
CA ASN A 251 27.60 5.42 -34.17
C ASN A 251 26.91 4.79 -32.94
N PRO A 252 26.40 5.59 -31.99
CA PRO A 252 25.73 5.05 -30.82
C PRO A 252 24.32 4.57 -31.21
N TYR A 253 24.15 3.25 -31.27
CA TYR A 253 22.82 2.66 -31.17
C TYR A 253 22.49 2.43 -29.70
N VAL A 254 21.37 2.97 -29.24
CA VAL A 254 20.84 2.71 -27.90
C VAL A 254 20.17 1.33 -27.94
N VAL A 255 20.89 0.30 -27.51
CA VAL A 255 20.32 -1.04 -27.31
C VAL A 255 20.10 -1.25 -25.81
N ILE A 256 18.83 -1.32 -25.39
CA ILE A 256 18.46 -1.56 -23.99
C ILE A 256 18.52 -3.07 -23.72
N TYR A 257 19.58 -3.52 -23.05
CA TYR A 257 19.62 -4.84 -22.43
C TYR A 257 19.14 -4.74 -20.98
N LEU A 258 18.07 -5.44 -20.64
CA LEU A 258 17.71 -5.78 -19.26
C LEU A 258 18.67 -6.86 -18.76
N LEU A 259 19.80 -6.45 -18.18
CA LEU A 259 20.76 -7.39 -17.61
C LEU A 259 20.42 -7.74 -16.16
N GLU A 260 20.18 -9.04 -16.01
CA GLU A 260 20.17 -9.90 -14.84
C GLU A 260 20.84 -9.36 -13.56
N LYS A 261 20.07 -9.37 -12.48
CA LYS A 261 20.59 -9.80 -11.18
C LYS A 261 19.58 -10.73 -10.49
N THR A 262 19.33 -11.87 -11.13
CA THR A 262 18.70 -13.06 -10.53
C THR A 262 19.52 -14.28 -10.92
N VAL A 263 20.77 -14.33 -10.44
CA VAL A 263 21.44 -15.61 -10.25
C VAL A 263 20.86 -16.18 -8.95
N GLU A 264 19.82 -17.00 -9.11
CA GLU A 264 19.38 -18.13 -8.27
C GLU A 264 17.90 -18.43 -8.53
N ASN A 265 17.58 -18.77 -9.78
CA ASN A 265 16.62 -19.83 -10.15
C ASN A 265 16.35 -19.72 -11.65
N ARG A 266 17.10 -20.51 -12.43
CA ARG A 266 16.77 -20.79 -13.82
C ARG A 266 15.48 -21.60 -13.87
N SER A 267 14.38 -20.96 -14.24
CA SER A 267 13.43 -21.54 -15.20
C SER A 267 12.34 -20.52 -15.51
N VAL A 268 11.93 -20.49 -16.77
CA VAL A 268 10.73 -19.82 -17.31
C VAL A 268 10.92 -18.36 -17.72
N PHE A 269 11.83 -18.12 -18.66
CA PHE A 269 11.50 -17.30 -19.83
C PHE A 269 12.14 -17.99 -21.04
N THR A 270 11.32 -18.39 -22.01
CA THR A 270 11.83 -18.92 -23.29
C THR A 270 12.31 -17.75 -24.15
N ASP A 271 13.37 -17.94 -24.94
CA ASP A 271 13.94 -16.91 -25.83
C ASP A 271 12.89 -16.18 -26.71
N LEU A 272 11.77 -16.84 -27.02
CA LEU A 272 10.63 -16.26 -27.72
C LEU A 272 9.96 -15.08 -26.98
N GLN A 273 9.88 -15.12 -25.65
CA GLN A 273 9.24 -14.08 -24.83
C GLN A 273 10.12 -12.84 -24.72
N ILE A 274 11.44 -13.04 -24.69
CA ILE A 274 12.43 -11.96 -24.74
C ILE A 274 12.39 -11.30 -26.13
N PHE A 275 12.27 -12.09 -27.19
CA PHE A 275 12.14 -11.58 -28.56
C PHE A 275 10.84 -10.78 -28.77
N ALA A 276 9.72 -11.23 -28.20
CA ALA A 276 8.45 -10.50 -28.24
C ALA A 276 8.51 -9.14 -27.51
N LEU A 277 9.20 -9.08 -26.36
CA LEU A 277 9.45 -7.82 -25.65
C LEU A 277 10.33 -6.86 -26.45
N CYS A 278 11.35 -7.37 -27.14
CA CYS A 278 12.21 -6.55 -28.01
C CYS A 278 11.45 -6.01 -29.24
N LEU A 279 10.55 -6.79 -29.84
CA LEU A 279 9.71 -6.34 -30.96
C LEU A 279 8.71 -5.26 -30.50
N PHE A 280 8.09 -5.44 -29.34
CA PHE A 280 7.12 -4.48 -28.79
C PHE A 280 7.77 -3.11 -28.51
N PHE A 281 9.01 -3.09 -28.03
CA PHE A 281 9.75 -1.85 -27.79
C PHE A 281 10.20 -1.16 -29.09
N ASN A 282 10.55 -1.94 -30.12
CA ASN A 282 10.93 -1.38 -31.42
C ASN A 282 9.72 -0.78 -32.17
N GLU A 283 8.55 -1.43 -32.15
CA GLU A 283 7.32 -0.84 -32.73
C GLU A 283 6.86 0.41 -31.97
N TRP A 284 7.01 0.44 -30.64
CA TRP A 284 6.66 1.62 -29.83
C TRP A 284 7.57 2.83 -30.11
N GLN A 285 8.87 2.60 -30.33
CA GLN A 285 9.79 3.67 -30.78
C GLN A 285 9.46 4.12 -32.21
N PHE A 286 9.13 3.20 -33.12
CA PHE A 286 8.86 3.53 -34.52
C PHE A 286 7.60 4.40 -34.70
N ASN A 287 6.54 4.13 -33.93
CA ASN A 287 5.30 4.93 -33.96
C ASN A 287 5.40 6.29 -33.26
N LYS A 288 6.52 6.60 -32.59
CA LYS A 288 6.75 7.92 -31.99
C LYS A 288 7.46 8.90 -32.94
N TYR A 289 7.94 8.41 -34.10
CA TYR A 289 8.68 9.17 -35.09
C TYR A 289 8.02 9.20 -36.49
N LEU A 290 6.74 8.83 -36.57
CA LEU A 290 5.83 9.08 -37.70
C LEU A 290 4.67 9.95 -37.22
#